data_AF-A0A537DPA5-F1
#
_entry.id   AF-A0A537DPA5-F1
#
_cell.length_a   1.000
_cell.length_b   1.000
_cell.length_c   1.000
_cell.angle_alpha   90.00
_cell.angle_beta   90.00
_cell.angle_gamma   90.00
#
_symmetry.space_group_name_H-M   'P 1'
#
loop_
_entity.id
_entity.type
_entity.pdbx_description
1 polymer ?
#
loop_
_entity_poly.entity_id
_entity_poly.type
_entity_poly.pdbx_seq_one_letter_code
_entity_poly.pdbx_strand_id
1 'polypeptide(L)' 'APQWSQVIAEKRATIACTPGLTRPSVETAMPGVFIAGDYVDPDYPPTLEAAVRSGVRAAQGIIALSRR' A
#
# COMPACT_ATOMS: atom_id res chain seq x y z
N ALA A 1 33.10 -14.62 -7.67
CA ALA A 1 31.82 -14.35 -8.38
C ALA A 1 30.78 -15.37 -7.91
N PRO A 2 29.46 -15.05 -7.93
CA PRO A 2 28.43 -16.00 -7.49
C PRO A 2 28.42 -17.27 -8.35
N GLN A 3 28.15 -18.42 -7.74
CA GLN A 3 28.11 -19.73 -8.42
C GLN A 3 26.84 -19.92 -9.28
N TRP A 4 25.79 -19.14 -9.04
CA TRP A 4 24.54 -19.16 -9.80
C TRP A 4 23.82 -17.81 -9.71
N SER A 5 23.05 -17.48 -10.75
CA SER A 5 22.18 -16.30 -10.79
C SER A 5 20.97 -16.55 -11.69
N GLN A 6 19.81 -16.01 -11.32
CA GLN A 6 18.61 -16.01 -12.15
C GLN A 6 17.96 -14.63 -12.13
N VAL A 7 17.53 -14.15 -13.29
CA VAL A 7 16.74 -12.93 -13.44
C VAL A 7 15.26 -13.31 -13.41
N ILE A 8 14.49 -12.61 -12.58
CA ILE A 8 13.03 -12.72 -12.54
C ILE A 8 12.47 -11.35 -12.93
N ALA A 9 11.62 -11.33 -13.95
CA ALA A 9 10.91 -10.12 -14.38
C ALA A 9 9.40 -10.35 -14.27
N GLU A 10 8.77 -9.69 -13.30
CA GLU A 10 7.32 -9.73 -13.10
C GLU A 10 6.73 -8.34 -13.36
N LYS A 11 5.94 -8.22 -14.43
CA LYS A 11 5.38 -6.94 -14.90
C LYS A 11 4.30 -6.39 -13.96
N ARG A 12 3.71 -7.24 -13.12
CA ARG A 12 2.63 -6.89 -12.19
C ARG A 12 3.03 -7.02 -10.72
N ALA A 13 4.33 -6.96 -10.43
CA ALA A 13 4.84 -7.06 -9.06
C ALA A 13 4.43 -5.86 -8.19
N THR A 14 4.25 -4.69 -8.80
CA THR A 14 3.74 -3.49 -8.16
C THR A 14 2.99 -2.63 -9.18
N ILE A 15 2.33 -1.57 -8.71
CA ILE A 15 1.61 -0.61 -9.54
C ILE A 15 2.56 0.36 -10.26
N ALA A 16 2.08 1.01 -11.31
CA ALA A 16 2.84 2.05 -11.99
C ALA A 16 2.98 3.33 -11.13
N CYS A 17 4.20 3.86 -11.06
CA CYS A 17 4.54 5.15 -10.42
C CYS A 17 4.30 6.34 -11.35
N THR A 18 3.13 6.40 -11.98
CA THR A 18 2.79 7.50 -12.89
C THR A 18 2.52 8.78 -12.09
N PRO A 19 3.14 9.93 -12.42
CA PRO A 19 2.85 11.20 -11.76
C PRO A 19 1.36 11.55 -11.83
N GLY A 20 0.80 12.07 -10.73
CA GLY A 20 -0.60 12.48 -10.63
C GLY A 20 -1.61 11.33 -10.58
N LEU A 21 -1.17 10.07 -10.52
CA LEU A 21 -2.07 8.93 -10.39
C LEU A 21 -2.82 8.99 -9.05
N THR A 22 -4.15 9.01 -9.12
CA THR A 22 -5.00 9.01 -7.93
C THR A 22 -4.92 7.66 -7.23
N ARG A 23 -4.60 7.70 -5.94
CA ARG A 23 -4.52 6.52 -5.06
C ARG A 23 -5.85 6.34 -4.33
N PRO A 24 -6.31 5.09 -4.10
CA PRO A 24 -7.48 4.85 -3.26
C PRO A 24 -7.22 5.31 -1.82
N SER A 25 -8.29 5.70 -1.12
CA SER A 25 -8.23 6.00 0.32
C SER A 25 -8.06 4.71 1.15
N VAL A 26 -7.49 4.85 2.35
CA VAL A 26 -7.46 3.78 3.36
C VAL A 26 -8.87 3.36 3.78
N GLU A 27 -9.80 4.32 3.82
CA GLU A 27 -11.20 4.07 4.14
C GLU A 27 -11.96 3.64 2.89
N THR A 28 -12.76 2.59 3.03
CA THR A 28 -13.65 2.12 1.97
C THR A 28 -15.08 2.58 2.21
N ALA A 29 -15.94 2.42 1.21
CA ALA A 29 -17.38 2.67 1.37
C ALA A 29 -18.07 1.64 2.31
N MET A 30 -17.41 0.52 2.62
CA MET A 30 -17.95 -0.51 3.50
C MET A 30 -17.56 -0.22 4.96
N PRO A 31 -18.52 -0.03 5.86
CA PRO A 31 -18.23 0.22 7.28
C PRO A 31 -17.38 -0.90 7.88
N GLY A 32 -16.30 -0.53 8.58
CA GLY A 32 -15.39 -1.50 9.20
C GLY A 32 -14.39 -2.16 8.26
N VAL A 33 -14.40 -1.84 6.98
CA VAL A 33 -13.43 -2.35 6.01
C VAL A 33 -12.44 -1.24 5.64
N PHE A 34 -11.17 -1.49 5.94
CA PHE A 34 -10.05 -0.60 5.64
C PHE A 34 -9.05 -1.33 4.73
N ILE A 35 -8.36 -0.59 3.86
CA ILE A 35 -7.32 -1.14 2.99
C ILE A 35 -5.95 -0.56 3.34
N ALA A 36 -4.94 -1.40 3.17
CA ALA A 36 -3.54 -1.05 3.34
C ALA A 36 -2.70 -1.68 2.23
N GLY A 37 -1.61 -1.00 1.88
CA GLY A 37 -0.73 -1.38 0.79
C GLY A 37 0.06 -0.18 0.29
N ASP A 38 1.18 -0.46 -0.36
CA ASP A 38 2.04 0.54 -0.99
C ASP A 38 1.31 1.38 -2.06
N TYR A 39 0.21 0.85 -2.60
CA TYR A 39 -0.71 1.50 -3.53
C TYR A 39 -1.72 2.45 -2.89
N VAL A 40 -1.76 2.57 -1.56
CA VAL A 40 -2.72 3.37 -0.81
C VAL A 40 -2.06 4.63 -0.19
N ASP A 41 -0.72 4.73 -0.22
CA ASP A 41 -0.04 5.94 0.24
C ASP A 41 -0.13 7.05 -0.84
N PRO A 42 -0.65 8.25 -0.48
CA PRO A 42 -0.80 9.35 -1.43
C PRO A 42 0.51 10.10 -1.68
N ASP A 43 1.48 10.00 -0.77
CA ASP A 43 2.67 10.84 -0.74
C ASP A 43 3.91 10.10 -1.28
N TYR A 44 3.96 8.77 -1.10
CA TYR A 44 5.12 7.95 -1.44
C TYR A 44 4.85 7.04 -2.67
N PRO A 45 5.88 6.75 -3.49
CA PRO A 45 5.78 5.68 -4.47
C PRO A 45 5.60 4.32 -3.78
N PRO A 46 5.24 3.25 -4.53
CA PRO A 46 5.01 1.90 -4.01
C PRO A 46 6.30 1.32 -3.43
N THR A 47 6.49 1.55 -2.14
CA THR A 47 7.69 1.27 -1.36
C THR A 47 7.28 0.57 -0.07
N LEU A 48 8.25 -0.04 0.63
CA LEU A 48 7.98 -0.66 1.92
C LEU A 48 7.50 0.37 2.95
N GLU A 49 8.04 1.60 2.89
CA GLU A 49 7.63 2.72 3.72
C GLU A 49 6.17 3.12 3.47
N ALA A 50 5.75 3.18 2.21
CA ALA A 50 4.35 3.41 1.84
C ALA A 50 3.41 2.30 2.36
N ALA A 51 3.83 1.04 2.23
CA ALA A 51 3.08 -0.10 2.76
C ALA A 51 2.91 0.00 4.29
N VAL A 52 3.98 0.32 5.02
CA VAL A 52 3.93 0.46 6.47
C VAL A 52 3.07 1.66 6.89
N ARG A 53 3.26 2.83 6.26
CA ARG A 53 2.49 4.05 6.56
C ARG A 53 0.99 3.85 6.34
N SER A 54 0.61 3.22 5.23
CA SER A 54 -0.80 2.90 4.95
C SER A 54 -1.37 1.89 5.95
N GLY A 55 -0.59 0.86 6.35
CA GLY A 55 -0.98 -0.11 7.37
C GLY A 55 -1.25 0.54 8.73
N VAL A 56 -0.39 1.46 9.16
CA VAL A 56 -0.60 2.23 10.40
C VAL A 56 -1.88 3.06 10.32
N ARG A 57 -2.13 3.73 9.20
CA ARG A 57 -3.38 4.50 8.98
C ARG A 57 -4.61 3.60 9.04
N ALA A 58 -4.58 2.42 8.42
CA ALA A 58 -5.68 1.45 8.48
C ALA A 58 -5.96 0.99 9.92
N ALA A 59 -4.91 0.67 10.68
CA ALA A 59 -5.04 0.27 12.08
C ALA A 59 -5.63 1.38 12.96
N GLN A 60 -5.22 2.64 12.73
CA GLN A 60 -5.79 3.80 13.42
C GLN A 60 -7.29 3.96 13.12
N GLY A 61 -7.71 3.78 11.87
CA GLY A 61 -9.12 3.78 11.46
C GLY A 61 -9.94 2.71 12.17
N ILE A 62 -9.40 1.47 12.26
CA ILE A 62 -10.02 0.37 13.00
C ILE A 62 -10.21 0.73 14.47
N ILE A 63 -9.14 1.20 15.14
CA ILE A 63 -9.19 1.58 16.55
C ILE A 63 -10.21 2.69 16.80
N ALA A 64 -10.27 3.69 15.91
CA ALA A 64 -11.23 4.78 16.01
C ALA A 64 -12.67 4.31 15.84
N LEU A 65 -12.92 3.34 14.95
CA LEU A 65 -14.23 2.74 14.77
C LEU A 65 -14.65 1.89 15.97
N SER A 66 -13.75 1.05 16.51
CA SER A 66 -14.04 0.17 17.66
C SER A 66 -14.34 0.92 18.97
N ARG A 67 -14.04 2.22 19.02
CA ARG A 67 -14.33 3.09 20.17
C ARG A 67 -15.67 3.83 20.07
N ARG A 68 -16.40 3.67 18.95
CA ARG A 68 -17.75 4.21 18.75
C ARG A 68 -18.80 3.21 19.22
#